data_AF-A0A9D2KSU1-F1
#
_entry.id   AF-A0A9D2KSU1-F1
#
_cell.length_a   1.000
_cell.length_b   1.000
_cell.length_c   1.000
_cell.angle_alpha   90.00
_cell.angle_beta   90.00
_cell.angle_gamma   90.00
#
_symmetry.space_group_name_H-M   'P 1'
#
loop_
_entity.id
_entity.type
_entity.pdbx_description
1 polymer ?
#
loop_
_entity_poly.entity_id
_entity_poly.type
_entity_poly.pdbx_seq_one_letter_code
_entity_poly.pdbx_strand_id
1 'polypeptide(L)'
;MPRLPAEARNRNVFLTKFPGKTGTPQDNDICIIRLSEVYLNAAEAGLHLGGAQAEGGRTYLNTLIAQRTSNAAMQVSADGFTLTRLLDEYRRELVGEGQVFFAFLRNGQPIVRNRGWHLITLDTSDAWTIQPNDLRIALPIPQTEMDANPNMVQNAR
;
A
#
# COMPACT_ATOMS: atom_id res chain seq x y z
N MET A 1 10.63 -13.64 3.54
CA MET A 1 10.57 -12.16 3.48
C MET A 1 11.98 -11.61 3.33
N PRO A 2 12.30 -10.83 2.28
CA PRO A 2 13.66 -10.33 2.07
C PRO A 2 14.04 -9.31 3.16
N ARG A 3 15.27 -9.41 3.67
CA ARG A 3 15.86 -8.45 4.63
C ARG A 3 16.17 -7.15 3.87
N LEU A 4 16.06 -5.99 4.54
CA LEU A 4 16.54 -4.71 3.97
C LEU A 4 17.96 -4.88 3.40
N PRO A 5 18.29 -4.28 2.23
CA PRO A 5 19.65 -4.26 1.71
C PRO A 5 20.63 -3.81 2.78
N ALA A 6 21.82 -4.42 2.84
CA ALA A 6 22.76 -4.20 3.95
C ALA A 6 23.10 -2.71 4.15
N GLU A 7 23.18 -1.95 3.06
CA GLU A 7 23.48 -0.52 3.09
C GLU A 7 22.36 0.35 3.69
N ALA A 8 21.10 -0.09 3.57
CA ALA A 8 19.94 0.58 4.13
C ALA A 8 19.78 0.31 5.65
N ARG A 9 20.74 -0.41 6.26
CA ARG A 9 20.68 -0.77 7.68
C ARG A 9 21.29 0.23 8.64
N ASN A 10 22.17 1.12 8.19
CA ASN A 10 22.81 2.06 9.11
C ASN A 10 22.70 3.51 8.61
N ARG A 11 21.67 3.81 7.80
CA ARG A 11 21.48 5.10 7.15
C ARG A 11 20.02 5.54 7.20
N ASN A 12 19.80 6.85 7.24
CA ASN A 12 18.48 7.43 7.08
C ASN A 12 17.91 7.05 5.71
N VAL A 13 16.64 6.68 5.69
CA VAL A 13 15.92 6.30 4.46
C VAL A 13 15.01 7.46 4.05
N PHE A 14 15.10 7.86 2.78
CA PHE A 14 14.32 8.97 2.23
C PHE A 14 13.58 8.52 0.97
N LEU A 15 12.34 8.96 0.82
CA LEU A 15 11.58 8.80 -0.42
C LEU A 15 11.78 10.05 -1.28
N THR A 16 12.29 9.89 -2.50
CA THR A 16 12.61 10.99 -3.42
C THR A 16 11.55 11.19 -4.52
N LYS A 17 10.33 10.68 -4.30
CA LYS A 17 9.26 10.67 -5.32
C LYS A 17 8.63 12.05 -5.56
N PHE A 18 8.74 12.95 -4.59
CA PHE A 18 8.15 14.29 -4.64
C PHE A 18 9.25 15.37 -4.44
N PRO A 19 10.19 15.52 -5.39
CA PRO A 19 11.29 16.46 -5.24
C PRO A 19 10.88 17.92 -5.49
N GLY A 20 9.70 18.15 -6.09
CA GLY A 20 9.34 19.46 -6.63
C GLY A 20 9.87 19.70 -8.04
N LYS A 21 9.25 20.60 -8.78
CA LYS A 21 9.59 21.00 -10.16
C LYS A 21 11.00 21.58 -10.25
N THR A 22 11.42 22.28 -9.19
CA THR A 22 12.73 22.94 -9.09
C THR A 22 13.63 22.36 -8.00
N GLY A 23 13.26 21.21 -7.41
CA GLY A 23 13.91 20.67 -6.22
C GLY A 23 13.38 21.25 -4.90
N THR A 24 12.27 21.99 -4.95
CA THR A 24 11.57 22.56 -3.80
C THR A 24 10.29 21.77 -3.56
N PRO A 25 10.20 20.83 -2.60
CA PRO A 25 9.05 19.93 -2.48
C PRO A 25 7.68 20.61 -2.38
N GLN A 26 7.62 21.87 -1.92
CA GLN A 26 6.41 22.68 -1.83
C GLN A 26 5.79 23.02 -3.19
N ASP A 27 6.57 22.99 -4.28
CA ASP A 27 6.09 23.28 -5.64
C ASP A 27 5.62 22.02 -6.40
N ASN A 28 5.65 20.85 -5.73
CA ASN A 28 5.28 19.57 -6.34
C ASN A 28 3.76 19.48 -6.50
N ASP A 29 3.30 19.14 -7.71
CA ASP A 29 1.87 18.90 -7.93
C ASP A 29 1.40 17.66 -7.16
N ILE A 30 0.12 17.65 -6.77
CA ILE A 30 -0.51 16.54 -6.07
C ILE A 30 -1.19 15.64 -7.10
N CYS A 31 -0.53 14.54 -7.47
CA CYS A 31 -1.15 13.51 -8.31
C CYS A 31 -2.14 12.70 -7.48
N ILE A 32 -3.43 12.77 -7.83
CA ILE A 32 -4.50 12.05 -7.11
C ILE A 32 -4.59 10.59 -7.55
N ILE A 33 -4.45 10.34 -8.86
CA ILE A 33 -4.48 9.01 -9.47
C ILE A 33 -3.64 9.02 -10.74
N ARG A 34 -3.04 7.87 -11.08
CA ARG A 34 -2.30 7.68 -12.33
C ARG A 34 -2.52 6.29 -12.92
N LEU A 35 -2.12 6.14 -14.18
CA LEU A 35 -2.41 4.94 -14.96
C LEU A 35 -1.88 3.65 -14.32
N SER A 36 -0.71 3.64 -13.68
CA SER A 36 -0.21 2.42 -13.03
C SER A 36 -1.11 1.92 -11.90
N GLU A 37 -1.79 2.81 -11.17
CA GLU A 37 -2.79 2.40 -10.18
C GLU A 37 -3.97 1.70 -10.89
N VAL A 38 -4.42 2.22 -12.03
CA VAL A 38 -5.50 1.60 -12.82
C VAL A 38 -5.10 0.20 -13.31
N TYR A 39 -3.86 0.00 -13.75
CA TYR A 39 -3.35 -1.32 -14.13
C TYR A 39 -3.33 -2.30 -12.95
N LEU A 40 -2.91 -1.83 -11.77
CA LEU A 40 -2.93 -2.64 -10.56
C LEU A 40 -4.36 -2.97 -10.12
N ASN A 41 -5.29 -2.01 -10.20
CA ASN A 41 -6.71 -2.22 -9.87
C ASN A 41 -7.36 -3.23 -10.83
N ALA A 42 -7.03 -3.17 -12.13
CA ALA A 42 -7.48 -4.14 -13.12
C ALA A 42 -6.88 -5.54 -12.86
N ALA A 43 -5.61 -5.60 -12.48
CA ALA A 43 -4.97 -6.86 -12.07
C ALA A 43 -5.66 -7.46 -10.83
N GLU A 44 -5.95 -6.65 -9.81
CA GLU A 44 -6.66 -7.08 -8.61
C GLU A 44 -8.06 -7.61 -8.91
N ALA A 45 -8.84 -6.85 -9.69
CA ALA A 45 -10.18 -7.26 -10.08
C ALA A 45 -10.14 -8.58 -10.87
N GLY A 46 -9.19 -8.72 -11.81
CA GLY A 46 -9.00 -9.96 -12.56
C GLY A 46 -8.65 -11.15 -11.66
N LEU A 47 -7.79 -10.93 -10.66
CA LEU A 47 -7.41 -11.96 -9.68
C LEU A 47 -8.63 -12.46 -8.88
N HIS A 48 -9.48 -11.55 -8.39
CA HIS A 48 -10.68 -11.90 -7.62
C HIS A 48 -11.77 -12.58 -8.47
N LEU A 49 -11.90 -12.20 -9.74
CA LEU A 49 -12.87 -12.80 -10.66
C LEU A 49 -12.47 -14.20 -11.13
N GLY A 50 -11.17 -14.49 -11.20
CA GLY A 50 -10.67 -15.81 -11.62
C GLY A 50 -10.89 -16.12 -13.11
N GLY A 51 -10.64 -17.37 -13.50
CA GLY A 51 -10.86 -17.86 -14.87
C GLY A 51 -10.13 -17.04 -15.94
N ALA A 52 -10.83 -16.72 -17.05
CA ALA A 52 -10.27 -15.89 -18.13
C ALA A 52 -9.88 -14.48 -17.67
N GLN A 53 -10.50 -13.97 -16.60
CA GLN A 53 -10.27 -12.60 -16.12
C GLN A 53 -8.98 -12.51 -15.32
N ALA A 54 -8.56 -13.61 -14.68
CA ALA A 54 -7.25 -13.70 -14.05
C ALA A 54 -6.11 -13.58 -15.07
N GLU A 55 -6.28 -14.13 -16.28
CA GLU A 55 -5.28 -14.02 -17.34
C GLU A 55 -5.14 -12.58 -17.87
N GLY A 56 -6.28 -11.89 -18.05
CA GLY A 56 -6.29 -10.46 -18.36
C GLY A 56 -5.63 -9.62 -17.25
N GLY A 57 -5.99 -9.89 -15.98
CA GLY A 57 -5.41 -9.24 -14.82
C GLY A 57 -3.90 -9.43 -14.71
N ARG A 58 -3.42 -10.66 -14.90
CA ARG A 58 -1.99 -11.01 -14.93
C ARG A 58 -1.26 -10.29 -16.05
N THR A 59 -1.89 -10.15 -17.21
CA THR A 59 -1.34 -9.39 -18.34
C THR A 59 -1.09 -7.94 -17.96
N TYR A 60 -2.07 -7.26 -17.35
CA TYR A 60 -1.89 -5.88 -16.87
C TYR A 60 -0.76 -5.75 -15.85
N LEU A 61 -0.67 -6.68 -14.89
CA LEU A 61 0.42 -6.70 -13.91
C LEU A 61 1.79 -6.83 -14.59
N ASN A 62 1.93 -7.76 -15.53
CA ASN A 62 3.16 -8.01 -16.26
C ASN A 62 3.55 -6.84 -17.18
N THR A 63 2.57 -6.19 -17.81
CA THR A 63 2.79 -4.96 -18.58
C THR A 63 3.39 -3.87 -17.70
N LEU A 64 2.87 -3.67 -16.49
CA LEU A 64 3.43 -2.70 -15.54
C LEU A 64 4.86 -3.07 -15.11
N ILE A 65 5.10 -4.33 -14.75
CA ILE A 65 6.42 -4.82 -14.30
C ILE A 65 7.48 -4.63 -15.40
N ALA A 66 7.13 -4.91 -16.66
CA ALA A 66 8.03 -4.74 -17.80
C ALA A 66 8.48 -3.27 -17.99
N GLN A 67 7.68 -2.29 -17.55
CA GLN A 67 8.03 -0.86 -17.56
C GLN A 67 8.90 -0.42 -16.37
N ARG A 68 9.22 -1.34 -15.44
CA ARG A 68 10.03 -1.05 -14.24
C ARG A 68 11.34 -1.83 -14.21
N THR A 69 11.39 -2.99 -14.84
CA THR A 69 12.59 -3.82 -14.88
C THR A 69 12.63 -4.70 -16.12
N SER A 70 13.83 -4.90 -16.67
CA SER A 70 14.11 -5.87 -17.73
C SER A 70 14.37 -7.29 -17.19
N ASN A 71 14.38 -7.48 -15.87
CA ASN A 71 14.58 -8.80 -15.27
C ASN A 71 13.34 -9.68 -15.49
N ALA A 72 13.45 -10.63 -16.43
CA ALA A 72 12.37 -11.57 -16.76
C ALA A 72 11.90 -12.40 -15.55
N ALA A 73 12.75 -12.63 -14.55
CA ALA A 73 12.37 -13.38 -13.35
C ALA A 73 11.35 -12.64 -12.46
N MET A 74 11.13 -11.34 -12.69
CA MET A 74 10.11 -10.55 -11.98
C MET A 74 8.72 -10.67 -12.59
N GLN A 75 8.61 -11.19 -13.81
CA GLN A 75 7.35 -11.46 -14.49
C GLN A 75 6.58 -12.57 -13.77
N VAL A 76 5.26 -12.46 -13.79
CA VAL A 76 4.36 -13.31 -13.01
C VAL A 76 3.76 -14.38 -13.91
N SER A 77 4.05 -15.65 -13.60
CA SER A 77 3.42 -16.82 -14.20
C SER A 77 1.96 -16.95 -13.73
N ALA A 78 1.18 -17.85 -14.35
CA ALA A 78 -0.19 -18.12 -13.91
C ALA A 78 -0.23 -18.55 -12.43
N ASP A 79 0.60 -19.52 -12.04
CA ASP A 79 0.68 -19.99 -10.64
C ASP A 79 1.23 -18.92 -9.68
N GLY A 80 2.05 -18.00 -10.19
CA GLY A 80 2.61 -16.90 -9.42
C GLY A 80 1.65 -15.72 -9.23
N PHE A 81 0.52 -15.70 -9.95
CA PHE A 81 -0.45 -14.63 -9.89
C PHE A 81 -1.31 -14.76 -8.64
N THR A 82 -0.75 -14.28 -7.54
CA THR A 82 -1.33 -14.39 -6.20
C THR A 82 -1.55 -13.01 -5.60
N LEU A 83 -2.45 -12.94 -4.62
CA LEU A 83 -2.75 -11.69 -3.91
C LEU A 83 -1.50 -11.11 -3.24
N THR A 84 -0.66 -11.96 -2.62
CA THR A 84 0.60 -11.53 -2.01
C THR A 84 1.52 -10.89 -3.03
N ARG A 85 1.70 -11.51 -4.20
CA ARG A 85 2.54 -10.99 -5.28
C ARG A 85 2.05 -9.64 -5.79
N LEU A 86 0.73 -9.48 -5.90
CA LEU A 86 0.08 -8.25 -6.33
C LEU A 86 0.25 -7.13 -5.29
N LEU A 87 -0.01 -7.41 -4.02
CA LEU A 87 0.15 -6.43 -2.93
C LEU A 87 1.61 -6.01 -2.75
N ASP A 88 2.57 -6.89 -3.04
CA ASP A 88 3.97 -6.52 -3.09
C ASP A 88 4.28 -5.54 -4.25
N GLU A 89 3.61 -5.63 -5.40
CA GLU A 89 3.72 -4.56 -6.42
C GLU A 89 3.04 -3.28 -5.99
N TYR A 90 1.85 -3.32 -5.38
CA TYR A 90 1.20 -2.12 -4.82
C TYR A 90 2.16 -1.36 -3.89
N ARG A 91 2.88 -2.08 -3.02
CA ARG A 91 3.86 -1.50 -2.09
C ARG A 91 5.06 -0.86 -2.79
N ARG A 92 5.55 -1.45 -3.87
CA ARG A 92 6.70 -0.93 -4.63
C ARG A 92 6.31 0.27 -5.48
N GLU A 93 5.19 0.16 -6.18
CA GLU A 93 4.76 1.14 -7.18
C GLU A 93 4.11 2.35 -6.53
N LEU A 94 3.21 2.16 -5.55
CA LEU A 94 2.38 3.21 -4.94
C LEU A 94 2.91 3.74 -3.60
N VAL A 95 4.18 3.48 -3.27
CA VAL A 95 4.80 4.06 -2.09
C VAL A 95 4.70 5.59 -2.11
N GLY A 96 4.21 6.17 -1.02
CA GLY A 96 4.00 7.61 -0.87
C GLY A 96 2.73 8.17 -1.53
N GLU A 97 1.92 7.35 -2.20
CA GLU A 97 0.71 7.83 -2.93
C GLU A 97 -0.59 7.59 -2.15
N GLY A 98 -0.53 7.16 -0.89
CA GLY A 98 -1.71 7.03 -0.01
C GLY A 98 -2.58 5.78 -0.21
N GLN A 99 -2.37 4.99 -1.27
CA GLN A 99 -3.28 3.89 -1.61
C GLN A 99 -2.98 2.55 -0.94
N VAL A 100 -1.73 2.31 -0.53
CA VAL A 100 -1.28 0.98 -0.05
C VAL A 100 -2.04 0.52 1.20
N PHE A 101 -2.37 1.44 2.11
CA PHE A 101 -3.16 1.12 3.31
C PHE A 101 -4.52 0.50 2.93
N PHE A 102 -5.25 1.15 2.03
CA PHE A 102 -6.56 0.68 1.58
C PHE A 102 -6.49 -0.62 0.77
N ALA A 103 -5.38 -0.86 0.05
CA ALA A 103 -5.15 -2.13 -0.65
C ALA A 103 -5.06 -3.33 0.30
N PHE A 104 -4.41 -3.16 1.44
CA PHE A 104 -4.34 -4.21 2.45
C PHE A 104 -5.70 -4.43 3.11
N LEU A 105 -6.39 -3.35 3.48
CA LEU A 105 -7.69 -3.42 4.17
C LEU A 105 -8.77 -4.10 3.33
N ARG A 106 -8.96 -3.69 2.07
CA ARG A 106 -10.00 -4.27 1.20
C ARG A 106 -9.78 -5.75 0.89
N ASN A 107 -8.53 -6.22 1.01
CA ASN A 107 -8.15 -7.62 0.81
C ASN A 107 -8.07 -8.42 2.12
N GLY A 108 -8.54 -7.85 3.24
CA GLY A 108 -8.54 -8.52 4.53
C GLY A 108 -7.14 -8.89 5.01
N GLN A 109 -6.11 -8.15 4.61
CA GLN A 109 -4.72 -8.45 4.97
C GLN A 109 -4.30 -7.66 6.22
N PRO A 110 -3.59 -8.30 7.17
CA PRO A 110 -3.04 -7.60 8.31
C PRO A 110 -1.91 -6.66 7.88
N ILE A 111 -1.82 -5.51 8.54
CA ILE A 111 -0.70 -4.59 8.37
C ILE A 111 0.35 -4.95 9.40
N VAL A 112 1.41 -5.59 8.94
CA VAL A 112 2.53 -6.03 9.77
C VAL A 112 3.72 -5.09 9.58
N ARG A 113 4.13 -4.44 10.67
CA ARG A 113 5.41 -3.75 10.77
C ARG A 113 6.38 -4.73 11.38
N ASN A 114 7.34 -5.25 10.63
CA ASN A 114 8.32 -6.17 11.15
C ASN A 114 9.74 -5.73 10.78
N ARG A 115 10.63 -5.72 11.78
CA ARG A 115 12.08 -5.47 11.60
C ARG A 115 12.38 -4.03 11.11
N GLY A 116 13.66 -3.65 11.16
CA GLY A 116 14.11 -2.31 10.77
C GLY A 116 14.07 -1.30 11.93
N TRP A 117 13.89 -0.02 11.59
CA TRP A 117 14.01 1.13 12.50
C TRP A 117 12.63 1.62 12.98
N HIS A 118 11.63 0.73 13.04
CA HIS A 118 10.32 1.10 13.56
C HIS A 118 10.43 1.60 15.00
N LEU A 119 9.61 2.59 15.35
CA LEU A 119 9.66 3.23 16.66
C LEU A 119 9.20 2.26 17.76
N ILE A 120 9.86 2.32 18.91
CA ILE A 120 9.52 1.50 20.09
C ILE A 120 8.10 1.77 20.62
N THR A 121 7.51 2.91 20.27
CA THR A 121 6.12 3.25 20.63
C THR A 121 5.08 2.32 20.02
N LEU A 122 5.45 1.49 19.04
CA LEU A 122 4.58 0.41 18.55
C LEU A 122 4.33 -0.67 19.60
N ASP A 123 5.23 -0.86 20.57
CA ASP A 123 5.01 -1.78 21.71
C ASP A 123 3.91 -1.25 22.62
N THR A 124 4.04 -0.02 23.09
CA THR A 124 3.09 0.60 24.03
C THR A 124 1.73 0.86 23.40
N SER A 125 1.69 1.03 22.07
CA SER A 125 0.45 1.25 21.32
C SER A 125 -0.15 -0.04 20.76
N ASP A 126 0.46 -1.20 21.00
CA ASP A 126 0.11 -2.51 20.42
C ASP A 126 -0.19 -2.42 18.90
N ALA A 127 0.76 -1.87 18.15
CA ALA A 127 0.57 -1.47 16.75
C ALA A 127 1.55 -2.14 15.78
N TRP A 128 2.29 -3.15 16.24
CA TRP A 128 3.16 -3.97 15.37
C TRP A 128 2.37 -4.70 14.30
N THR A 129 1.21 -5.23 14.66
CA THR A 129 0.26 -5.84 13.74
C THR A 129 -1.09 -5.20 13.94
N ILE A 130 -1.67 -4.67 12.87
CA ILE A 130 -3.06 -4.19 12.86
C ILE A 130 -3.84 -5.19 12.01
N GLN A 131 -4.79 -5.86 12.66
CA GLN A 131 -5.68 -6.80 11.99
C GLN A 131 -6.69 -6.04 11.11
N PRO A 132 -7.20 -6.62 10.03
CA PRO A 132 -8.16 -5.94 9.14
C PRO A 132 -9.48 -5.57 9.82
N ASN A 133 -9.80 -6.18 10.96
CA ASN A 133 -10.99 -5.91 11.78
C ASN A 133 -10.68 -5.06 13.04
N ASP A 134 -9.48 -4.49 13.14
CA ASP A 134 -9.09 -3.66 14.27
C ASP A 134 -9.88 -2.34 14.29
N LEU A 135 -10.50 -2.03 15.44
CA LEU A 135 -11.35 -0.84 15.60
C LEU A 135 -10.59 0.48 15.39
N ARG A 136 -9.26 0.46 15.56
CA ARG A 136 -8.38 1.62 15.36
C ARG A 136 -8.21 2.00 13.89
N ILE A 137 -8.64 1.16 12.95
CA ILE A 137 -8.70 1.50 11.51
C ILE A 137 -9.67 2.66 11.28
N ALA A 138 -10.79 2.69 12.00
CA ALA A 138 -11.74 3.78 11.94
C ALA A 138 -11.30 4.93 12.85
N LEU A 139 -10.78 6.01 12.24
CA LEU A 139 -10.39 7.23 12.96
C LEU A 139 -11.54 7.77 13.82
N PRO A 140 -11.25 8.40 14.98
CA PRO A 140 -12.30 8.96 15.80
C PRO A 140 -12.98 10.08 15.04
N ILE A 141 -14.32 10.10 15.10
CA ILE A 141 -15.08 11.25 14.64
C ILE A 141 -14.63 12.47 15.46
N PRO A 142 -14.38 13.63 14.83
CA PRO A 142 -13.90 14.81 15.54
C PRO A 142 -14.79 15.15 16.74
N GLN A 143 -14.17 15.46 17.88
CA GLN A 143 -14.92 15.74 19.11
C GLN A 143 -15.88 16.92 18.95
N THR A 144 -15.51 17.93 18.16
CA THR A 144 -16.36 19.08 17.85
C THR A 144 -17.67 18.68 17.16
N GLU A 145 -17.65 17.65 16.31
CA GLU A 145 -18.86 17.14 15.64
C GLU A 145 -19.73 16.35 16.62
N MET A 146 -19.10 15.57 17.50
CA MET A 146 -19.79 14.82 18.56
C MET A 146 -20.49 15.76 19.56
N ASP A 147 -19.83 16.84 19.94
CA ASP A 147 -20.36 17.83 20.88
C ASP A 147 -21.47 18.68 20.22
N ALA A 148 -21.35 18.98 18.92
CA ALA A 148 -22.31 19.81 18.20
C ALA A 148 -23.61 19.07 17.84
N ASN A 149 -23.56 17.77 17.53
CA ASN A 149 -24.72 16.99 17.13
C ASN A 149 -24.93 15.78 18.05
N PRO A 150 -25.92 15.82 18.97
CA PRO A 150 -26.16 14.75 19.94
C PRO A 150 -26.63 13.43 19.30
N ASN A 151 -27.02 13.43 18.02
CA ASN A 151 -27.39 12.21 17.30
C ASN A 151 -26.18 11.44 16.74
N MET A 152 -24.98 12.02 16.83
CA MET A 152 -23.76 11.37 16.39
C MET A 152 -23.39 10.19 17.30
N VAL A 153 -22.93 9.10 16.70
CA VAL A 153 -22.44 7.92 17.41
C VAL A 153 -20.95 7.75 17.09
N GLN A 154 -20.12 7.67 18.14
CA GLN A 154 -18.68 7.50 17.98
C GLN A 154 -18.33 6.07 17.55
N ASN A 155 -17.23 5.93 16.82
CA ASN A 155 -16.64 4.64 16.49
C ASN A 155 -16.21 3.89 17.76
N ALA A 156 -16.50 2.60 17.82
CA ALA A 156 -16.07 1.73 18.93
C ALA A 156 -14.54 1.71 19.08
N ARG A 157 -14.05 1.38 20.27
CA ARG A 157 -12.62 1.29 20.61
C ARG A 157 -12.32 0.02 21.37
#